data_AF-A0A971V3C0-F1
#
_entry.id   AF-A0A971V3C0-F1
#
_cell.length_a   1.000
_cell.length_b   1.000
_cell.length_c   1.000
_cell.angle_alpha   90.00
_cell.angle_beta   90.00
_cell.angle_gamma   90.00
#
_symmetry.space_group_name_H-M   'P 1'
#
loop_
_entity.id
_entity.type
_entity.pdbx_description
1 polymer ?
#
loop_
_entity_poly.entity_id
_entity_poly.type
_entity_poly.pdbx_seq_one_letter_code
_entity_poly.pdbx_strand_id
1 'polypeptide(L)'
;YLPVDEPIVWFVANRERDTLLRNNQLSVLFRYPALRLAWLIFLYGLILFVFFTAKRKQRVVPLIKPLQNSTVEFTQTIGNLYFQEGDTSDIARKKIIYFLDRVRRRYNIETQLPEDKLAERLHLKSGKDRELIGDILSLIGKIESQNRCAKQQLVQLSVWMDQFWEFE
;
A
#
# COMPACT_ATOMS: atom_id res chain seq x y z
N TYR A 1 -105.86 8.23 14.50
CA TYR A 1 -105.81 6.80 14.81
C TYR A 1 -104.63 6.23 14.05
N LEU A 2 -103.55 5.84 14.75
CA LEU A 2 -102.40 5.20 14.12
C LEU A 2 -102.77 3.75 13.76
N PRO A 3 -102.38 3.24 12.57
CA PRO A 3 -102.65 1.87 12.15
C PRO A 3 -101.88 0.87 13.03
N VAL A 4 -102.54 -0.22 13.44
CA VAL A 4 -102.06 -1.16 14.47
C VAL A 4 -101.17 -2.29 13.90
N ASP A 5 -101.06 -2.41 12.58
CA ASP A 5 -100.47 -3.59 11.92
C ASP A 5 -99.09 -3.37 11.25
N GLU A 6 -98.40 -2.25 11.52
CA GLU A 6 -97.01 -2.08 11.08
C GLU A 6 -96.04 -2.09 12.27
N PRO A 7 -94.92 -2.83 12.19
CA PRO A 7 -93.91 -2.83 13.24
C PRO A 7 -93.29 -1.43 13.35
N ILE A 8 -93.54 -0.77 14.49
CA ILE A 8 -92.98 0.55 14.80
C ILE A 8 -91.46 0.42 14.94
N VAL A 9 -90.71 0.86 13.90
CA VAL A 9 -89.25 0.88 13.92
C VAL A 9 -88.80 2.21 14.55
N TRP A 10 -88.30 2.16 15.78
CA TRP A 10 -87.68 3.31 16.44
C TRP A 10 -86.28 3.54 15.87
N PHE A 11 -86.13 4.53 14.98
CA PHE A 11 -84.82 4.97 14.51
C PHE A 11 -84.09 5.74 15.62
N VAL A 12 -83.24 5.05 16.37
CA VAL A 12 -82.28 5.69 17.28
C VAL A 12 -81.11 6.19 16.43
N ALA A 13 -81.16 7.47 16.00
CA ALA A 13 -80.19 8.10 15.11
C ALA A 13 -78.72 8.04 15.58
N ASN A 14 -78.48 7.68 16.84
CA ASN A 14 -77.13 7.55 17.41
C ASN A 14 -76.51 6.15 17.21
N ARG A 15 -77.26 5.14 16.74
CA ARG A 15 -76.74 3.77 16.56
C ARG A 15 -76.01 3.57 15.23
N GLU A 16 -76.38 4.34 14.19
CA GLU A 16 -75.81 4.16 12.84
C GLU A 16 -74.43 4.81 12.68
N ARG A 17 -74.14 5.92 13.38
CA ARG A 17 -72.81 6.55 13.35
C ARG A 17 -71.69 5.64 13.83
N ASP A 18 -71.97 4.73 14.78
CA ASP A 18 -71.00 3.76 15.28
C ASP A 18 -70.76 2.58 14.32
N THR A 19 -71.66 2.32 13.37
CA THR A 19 -71.53 1.17 12.45
C THR A 19 -70.61 1.43 11.27
N LEU A 20 -70.54 2.66 10.77
CA LEU A 20 -69.68 3.02 9.63
C LEU A 20 -68.18 3.06 10.00
N LEU A 21 -67.86 3.33 11.28
CA LEU A 21 -66.48 3.25 11.80
C LEU A 21 -66.09 1.82 12.24
N ARG A 22 -67.04 0.87 12.26
CA ARG A 22 -66.86 -0.50 12.79
C ARG A 22 -66.13 -1.45 11.83
N ASN A 23 -65.86 -1.04 10.59
CA ASN A 23 -65.20 -1.89 9.61
C ASN A 23 -63.66 -1.79 9.60
N ASN A 24 -63.06 -1.03 10.52
CA ASN A 24 -61.62 -1.07 10.73
C ASN A 24 -61.32 -1.84 12.02
N GLN A 25 -60.88 -3.09 11.92
CA GLN A 25 -60.41 -3.91 13.05
C GLN A 25 -59.28 -3.20 13.84
N LEU A 26 -58.56 -2.28 13.19
CA LEU A 26 -57.52 -1.45 13.79
C LEU A 26 -58.06 -0.36 14.73
N SER A 27 -59.32 0.05 14.63
CA SER A 27 -59.90 1.07 15.52
C SER A 27 -60.03 0.57 16.97
N VAL A 28 -60.17 -0.74 17.16
CA VAL A 28 -60.23 -1.41 18.48
C VAL A 28 -58.91 -1.22 19.24
N LEU A 29 -57.77 -1.20 18.54
CA LEU A 29 -56.44 -0.95 19.13
C LEU A 29 -56.33 0.46 19.72
N PHE A 30 -56.99 1.45 19.11
CA PHE A 30 -56.95 2.85 19.54
C PHE A 30 -58.05 3.23 20.54
N ARG A 31 -59.01 2.33 20.79
CA ARG A 31 -60.11 2.55 21.74
C ARG A 31 -59.66 2.51 23.20
N TYR A 32 -58.61 1.75 23.51
CA TYR A 32 -58.06 1.64 24.87
C TYR A 32 -56.76 2.45 25.01
N PRO A 33 -56.63 3.33 26.02
CA PRO A 33 -55.47 4.22 26.15
C PRO A 33 -54.15 3.47 26.37
N ALA A 34 -54.18 2.36 27.11
CA ALA A 34 -53.00 1.52 27.33
C ALA A 34 -52.51 0.84 26.05
N LEU A 35 -53.44 0.39 25.20
CA LEU A 35 -53.14 -0.33 23.96
C LEU A 35 -52.58 0.62 22.89
N ARG A 36 -53.04 1.87 22.86
CA ARG A 36 -52.46 2.94 22.04
C ARG A 36 -51.01 3.22 22.38
N LEU A 37 -50.64 3.29 23.67
CA LEU A 37 -49.26 3.51 24.09
C LEU A 37 -48.36 2.33 23.72
N ALA A 38 -48.83 1.10 23.95
CA ALA A 38 -48.10 -0.11 23.54
C ALA A 38 -47.80 -0.12 22.03
N TRP A 39 -48.78 0.29 21.20
CA TRP A 39 -48.62 0.39 19.75
C TRP A 39 -47.59 1.45 19.34
N LEU A 40 -47.61 2.62 19.97
CA LEU A 40 -46.64 3.69 19.71
C LEU A 40 -45.21 3.29 20.10
N ILE A 41 -45.05 2.64 21.26
CA ILE A 41 -43.74 2.15 21.73
C ILE A 41 -43.21 1.07 20.79
N PHE A 42 -44.06 0.14 20.34
CA PHE A 42 -43.69 -0.89 19.38
C PHE A 42 -43.19 -0.29 18.06
N LEU A 43 -43.93 0.67 17.50
CA LEU A 43 -43.56 1.33 16.26
C LEU A 43 -42.24 2.12 16.40
N TYR A 44 -42.07 2.83 17.50
CA TYR A 44 -40.84 3.57 17.79
C TYR A 44 -39.64 2.63 17.96
N GLY A 45 -39.83 1.51 18.65
CA GLY A 45 -38.82 0.45 18.80
C GLY A 45 -38.40 -0.17 17.48
N LEU A 46 -39.36 -0.41 16.57
CA LEU A 46 -39.08 -0.91 15.22
C LEU A 46 -38.22 0.08 14.42
N ILE A 47 -38.57 1.37 14.46
CA ILE A 47 -37.82 2.42 13.75
C ILE A 47 -36.39 2.52 14.29
N LEU A 48 -36.23 2.54 15.61
CA LEU A 48 -34.90 2.53 16.24
C LEU A 48 -34.12 1.28 15.86
N PHE A 49 -34.74 0.09 15.91
CA PHE A 49 -34.11 -1.17 15.55
C PHE A 49 -33.56 -1.16 14.11
N VAL A 50 -34.35 -0.66 13.16
CA VAL A 50 -33.92 -0.51 11.76
C VAL A 50 -32.77 0.49 11.65
N PHE A 51 -32.86 1.65 12.32
CA PHE A 51 -31.81 2.67 12.30
C PHE A 51 -30.48 2.15 12.84
N PHE A 52 -30.49 1.45 13.98
CA PHE A 52 -29.29 0.85 14.56
C PHE A 52 -28.70 -0.26 13.69
N THR A 53 -29.55 -1.10 13.10
CA THR A 53 -29.12 -2.18 12.21
C THR A 53 -28.50 -1.64 10.92
N ALA A 54 -29.10 -0.60 10.35
CA ALA A 54 -28.57 0.07 9.15
C ALA A 54 -27.22 0.75 9.44
N LYS A 55 -27.09 1.47 10.57
CA LYS A 55 -25.83 2.09 10.98
C LYS A 55 -24.71 1.07 11.21
N ARG A 56 -25.02 -0.15 11.66
CA ARG A 56 -24.04 -1.23 11.90
C ARG A 56 -23.55 -1.95 10.63
N LYS A 57 -24.17 -1.76 9.46
CA LYS A 57 -23.74 -2.35 8.18
C LYS A 57 -22.99 -1.32 7.29
N GLN A 58 -21.79 -0.94 7.71
CA GLN A 58 -20.97 0.07 7.01
C GLN A 58 -20.39 -0.46 5.67
N ARG A 59 -20.10 0.45 4.72
CA ARG A 59 -19.75 0.22 3.30
C ARG A 59 -18.55 -0.73 3.09
N VAL A 60 -18.59 -1.49 1.98
CA VAL A 60 -17.48 -2.32 1.46
C VAL A 60 -16.21 -1.49 1.31
N VAL A 61 -15.15 -1.87 2.02
CA VAL A 61 -13.82 -1.27 1.91
C VAL A 61 -13.25 -1.63 0.53
N PRO A 62 -12.91 -0.66 -0.34
CA PRO A 62 -12.28 -0.97 -1.61
C PRO A 62 -10.89 -1.56 -1.38
N LEU A 63 -10.57 -2.62 -2.11
CA LEU A 63 -9.23 -3.22 -2.13
C LEU A 63 -8.27 -2.24 -2.83
N ILE A 64 -7.47 -1.53 -2.04
CA ILE A 64 -6.41 -0.65 -2.55
C ILE A 64 -5.28 -1.56 -3.03
N LYS A 65 -4.98 -1.54 -4.34
CA LYS A 65 -3.80 -2.26 -4.85
C LYS A 65 -2.55 -1.67 -4.20
N PRO A 66 -1.59 -2.49 -3.74
CA PRO A 66 -0.34 -1.98 -3.18
C PRO A 66 0.38 -1.12 -4.22
N LEU A 67 1.03 -0.05 -3.76
CA LEU A 67 1.82 0.83 -4.62
C LEU A 67 2.95 0.00 -5.24
N GLN A 68 3.04 -0.02 -6.58
CA GLN A 68 4.19 -0.60 -7.24
C GLN A 68 5.44 0.23 -6.88
N ASN A 69 6.58 -0.42 -6.66
CA ASN A 69 7.81 0.23 -6.24
C ASN A 69 8.42 1.08 -7.37
N SER A 70 7.81 2.23 -7.66
CA SER A 70 8.19 3.14 -8.74
C SER A 70 9.61 3.69 -8.57
N THR A 71 10.13 3.77 -7.35
CA THR A 71 11.52 4.19 -7.08
C THR A 71 12.55 3.23 -7.69
N VAL A 72 12.29 1.92 -7.62
CA VAL A 72 13.20 0.91 -8.17
C VAL A 72 13.16 0.96 -9.69
N GLU A 73 11.96 1.02 -10.27
CA GLU A 73 11.76 1.12 -11.72
C GLU A 73 12.38 2.41 -12.31
N PHE A 74 12.25 3.54 -11.60
CA PHE A 74 12.86 4.81 -11.98
C PHE A 74 14.39 4.73 -11.95
N THR A 75 14.96 4.13 -10.91
CA THR A 75 16.41 3.96 -10.77
C THR A 75 16.97 3.04 -11.86
N GLN A 76 16.26 1.97 -12.21
CA GLN A 76 16.61 1.10 -13.32
C GLN A 76 16.55 1.84 -14.66
N THR A 77 15.54 2.68 -14.86
CA THR A 77 15.38 3.46 -16.10
C THR A 77 16.52 4.47 -16.27
N ILE A 78 16.83 5.26 -15.25
CA ILE A 78 17.97 6.18 -15.27
C ILE A 78 19.28 5.41 -15.46
N GLY A 79 19.46 4.31 -14.73
CA GLY A 79 20.65 3.47 -14.86
C GLY A 79 20.84 2.94 -16.28
N ASN A 80 19.77 2.48 -16.93
CA ASN A 80 19.80 1.97 -18.30
C ASN A 80 20.07 3.09 -19.32
N LEU A 81 19.46 4.27 -19.14
CA LEU A 81 19.71 5.42 -20.01
C LEU A 81 21.17 5.88 -19.90
N TYR A 82 21.70 6.02 -18.69
CA TYR A 82 23.13 6.33 -18.50
C TYR A 82 24.05 5.24 -19.04
N PHE A 83 23.65 3.99 -18.98
CA PHE A 83 24.41 2.88 -19.55
C PHE A 83 24.39 2.86 -21.09
N GLN A 84 23.34 3.38 -21.72
CA GLN A 84 23.18 3.43 -23.18
C GLN A 84 23.77 4.70 -23.80
N GLU A 85 23.58 5.85 -23.17
CA GLU A 85 23.98 7.17 -23.68
C GLU A 85 25.30 7.70 -23.08
N GLY A 86 25.67 7.23 -21.88
CA GLY A 86 26.83 7.74 -21.14
C GLY A 86 28.16 7.21 -21.66
N ASP A 87 29.20 8.05 -21.61
CA ASP A 87 30.59 7.62 -21.81
C ASP A 87 30.94 6.56 -20.74
N THR A 88 31.12 5.32 -21.19
CA THR A 88 31.49 4.17 -20.34
C THR A 88 32.76 4.44 -19.54
N SER A 89 33.64 5.30 -20.05
CA SER A 89 34.88 5.71 -19.41
C SER A 89 34.61 6.60 -18.18
N ASP A 90 33.65 7.52 -18.27
CA ASP A 90 33.29 8.39 -17.15
C ASP A 90 32.58 7.62 -16.04
N ILE A 91 31.72 6.65 -16.40
CA ILE A 91 31.07 5.76 -15.44
C ILE A 91 32.11 4.90 -14.74
N ALA A 92 33.06 4.32 -15.48
CA ALA A 92 34.16 3.56 -14.93
C ALA A 92 34.97 4.40 -13.94
N ARG A 93 35.38 5.61 -14.32
CA ARG A 93 36.17 6.51 -13.46
C ARG A 93 35.45 6.81 -12.15
N LYS A 94 34.15 7.14 -12.20
CA LYS A 94 33.35 7.37 -10.99
C LYS A 94 33.30 6.12 -10.12
N LYS A 95 33.04 4.94 -10.69
CA LYS A 95 33.03 3.67 -9.94
C LYS A 95 34.37 3.39 -9.26
N ILE A 96 35.49 3.61 -9.94
CA ILE A 96 36.85 3.44 -9.38
C ILE A 96 37.07 4.38 -8.20
N ILE A 97 36.73 5.67 -8.33
CA ILE A 97 36.85 6.64 -7.24
C ILE A 97 36.03 6.21 -6.03
N TYR A 98 34.77 5.80 -6.23
CA TYR A 98 33.91 5.33 -5.14
C TYR A 98 34.44 4.06 -4.48
N PHE A 99 34.96 3.12 -5.27
CA PHE A 99 35.56 1.89 -4.76
C PHE A 99 36.77 2.19 -3.87
N LEU A 100 37.72 2.98 -4.38
CA LEU A 100 38.92 3.37 -3.64
C LEU A 100 38.59 4.20 -2.39
N ASP A 101 37.61 5.08 -2.45
CA ASP A 101 37.16 5.85 -1.29
C ASP A 101 36.50 4.94 -0.23
N ARG A 102 35.69 3.95 -0.65
CA ARG A 102 35.11 2.97 0.27
C ARG A 102 36.19 2.12 0.93
N VAL A 103 37.18 1.67 0.16
CA VAL A 103 38.35 0.95 0.69
C VAL A 103 39.11 1.81 1.71
N ARG A 104 39.37 3.09 1.39
CA ARG A 104 40.03 4.03 2.29
C ARG A 104 39.25 4.21 3.59
N ARG A 105 37.94 4.46 3.53
CA ARG A 105 37.11 4.65 4.73
C ARG A 105 36.99 3.39 5.58
N ARG A 106 36.88 2.22 4.95
CA ARG A 106 36.66 0.95 5.65
C ARG A 106 37.94 0.38 6.28
N TYR A 107 39.04 0.43 5.54
CA TYR A 107 40.30 -0.23 5.95
C TYR A 107 41.40 0.75 6.40
N ASN A 108 41.14 2.05 6.29
CA ASN A 108 42.08 3.14 6.58
C ASN A 108 43.40 2.98 5.80
N ILE A 109 43.30 2.70 4.51
CA ILE A 109 44.45 2.51 3.60
C ILE A 109 44.56 3.73 2.69
N GLU A 110 45.75 4.31 2.61
CA GLU A 110 46.08 5.32 1.60
C GLU A 110 46.10 4.69 0.21
N THR A 111 45.28 5.18 -0.71
CA THR A 111 45.16 4.63 -2.09
C THR A 111 46.11 5.30 -3.09
N GLN A 112 47.04 6.14 -2.62
CA GLN A 112 48.05 6.82 -3.44
C GLN A 112 49.36 6.01 -3.56
N LEU A 113 49.36 4.76 -3.07
CA LEU A 113 50.52 3.88 -3.10
C LEU A 113 50.58 3.11 -4.44
N PRO A 114 51.75 2.60 -4.83
CA PRO A 114 51.88 1.67 -5.96
C PRO A 114 50.95 0.46 -5.81
N GLU A 115 50.40 -0.03 -6.93
CA GLU A 115 49.44 -1.13 -6.99
C GLU A 115 49.87 -2.35 -6.15
N ASP A 116 51.15 -2.74 -6.23
CA ASP A 116 51.70 -3.88 -5.47
C ASP A 116 51.58 -3.71 -3.95
N LYS A 117 51.88 -2.51 -3.45
CA LYS A 117 51.81 -2.20 -2.01
C LYS A 117 50.37 -2.06 -1.53
N LEU A 118 49.48 -1.58 -2.40
CA LEU A 118 48.04 -1.52 -2.14
C LEU A 118 47.46 -2.92 -2.05
N ALA A 119 47.79 -3.80 -2.99
CA ALA A 119 47.31 -5.17 -3.04
C ALA A 119 47.65 -5.93 -1.76
N GLU A 120 48.91 -5.83 -1.32
CA GLU A 120 49.37 -6.49 -0.09
C GLU A 120 48.65 -5.96 1.16
N ARG A 121 48.57 -4.64 1.32
CA ARG A 121 47.88 -4.03 2.48
C ARG A 121 46.39 -4.33 2.49
N LEU A 122 45.76 -4.33 1.32
CA LEU A 122 44.33 -4.62 1.18
C LEU A 122 44.05 -6.09 1.47
N HIS A 123 44.88 -7.02 0.98
CA HIS A 123 44.79 -8.44 1.30
C HIS A 123 44.88 -8.68 2.81
N LEU A 124 45.91 -8.13 3.46
CA LEU A 124 46.11 -8.30 4.91
C LEU A 124 44.97 -7.73 5.77
N LYS A 125 44.32 -6.65 5.34
CA LYS A 125 43.23 -6.00 6.09
C LYS A 125 41.84 -6.52 5.76
N SER A 126 41.61 -6.94 4.51
CA SER A 126 40.30 -7.43 4.05
C SER A 126 40.14 -8.94 4.19
N GLY A 127 41.25 -9.69 4.27
CA GLY A 127 41.23 -11.16 4.26
C GLY A 127 40.73 -11.77 2.95
N LYS A 128 40.54 -10.96 1.89
CA LYS A 128 40.09 -11.40 0.57
C LYS A 128 41.26 -11.93 -0.25
N ASP A 129 40.97 -12.72 -1.28
CA ASP A 129 41.99 -13.32 -2.13
C ASP A 129 42.88 -12.26 -2.79
N ARG A 130 44.19 -12.51 -2.77
CA ARG A 130 45.21 -11.64 -3.36
C ARG A 130 45.08 -11.60 -4.88
N GLU A 131 44.67 -12.71 -5.51
CA GLU A 131 44.49 -12.79 -6.96
C GLU A 131 43.39 -11.84 -7.42
N LEU A 132 42.21 -11.88 -6.77
CA LEU A 132 41.10 -10.97 -7.06
C LEU A 132 41.47 -9.49 -6.90
N ILE A 133 42.19 -9.15 -5.83
CA ILE A 133 42.63 -7.78 -5.58
C ILE A 133 43.61 -7.31 -6.67
N GLY A 134 44.54 -8.17 -7.08
CA GLY A 134 45.48 -7.88 -8.16
C GLY A 134 44.78 -7.67 -9.50
N ASP A 135 43.79 -8.49 -9.81
CA ASP A 135 42.99 -8.37 -11.04
C ASP A 135 42.21 -7.05 -11.08
N ILE A 136 41.59 -6.64 -9.97
CA ILE A 136 40.88 -5.37 -9.84
C ILE A 136 41.84 -4.19 -10.04
N LEU A 137 42.97 -4.16 -9.31
CA LEU A 137 43.91 -3.05 -9.36
C LEU A 137 44.60 -2.92 -10.73
N SER A 138 44.99 -4.05 -11.34
CA SER A 138 45.59 -4.03 -12.68
C SER A 138 44.62 -3.57 -13.76
N LEU A 139 43.34 -3.90 -13.64
CA LEU A 139 42.30 -3.40 -14.55
C LEU A 139 42.04 -1.91 -14.35
N ILE A 140 42.09 -1.43 -13.09
CA ILE A 140 42.02 0.00 -12.77
C ILE A 140 43.17 0.75 -13.44
N GLY A 141 44.42 0.30 -13.28
CA GLY A 141 45.58 0.94 -13.90
C GLY A 141 45.51 0.97 -15.43
N LYS A 142 44.98 -0.09 -16.05
CA LYS A 142 44.72 -0.12 -17.51
C LYS A 142 43.68 0.92 -17.95
N ILE A 143 42.58 1.05 -17.20
CA ILE A 143 41.51 2.02 -17.51
C ILE A 143 42.01 3.47 -17.32
N GLU A 144 42.77 3.73 -16.25
CA GLU A 144 43.32 5.06 -15.99
C GLU A 144 44.37 5.47 -17.03
N SER A 145 45.25 4.56 -17.45
CA SER A 145 46.27 4.85 -18.46
C SER A 145 45.71 5.06 -19.87
N GLN A 146 44.70 4.27 -20.27
CA GLN A 146 44.10 4.35 -21.61
C GLN A 146 43.04 5.45 -21.72
N ASN A 147 42.57 5.97 -20.57
CA ASN A 147 41.51 6.95 -20.45
C ASN A 147 40.23 6.59 -21.25
N ARG A 148 40.04 5.29 -21.50
CA ARG A 148 38.95 4.70 -22.26
C ARG A 148 38.59 3.37 -21.62
N CYS A 149 37.29 3.11 -21.49
CA CYS A 149 36.79 1.85 -20.94
C CYS A 149 35.82 1.20 -21.92
N ALA A 150 36.10 -0.03 -22.34
CA ALA A 150 35.15 -0.83 -23.10
C ALA A 150 34.01 -1.30 -22.18
N LYS A 151 32.81 -1.45 -22.74
CA LYS A 151 31.61 -1.91 -22.00
C LYS A 151 31.85 -3.24 -21.25
N GLN A 152 32.57 -4.17 -21.87
CA GLN A 152 32.92 -5.46 -21.25
C GLN A 152 33.83 -5.29 -20.03
N GLN A 153 34.82 -4.39 -20.11
CA GLN A 153 35.72 -4.09 -18.99
C GLN A 153 34.97 -3.45 -17.83
N LEU A 154 34.01 -2.55 -18.11
CA LEU A 154 33.18 -1.93 -17.07
C LEU A 154 32.31 -2.97 -16.34
N VAL A 155 31.71 -3.90 -17.08
CA VAL A 155 30.90 -4.99 -16.49
C VAL A 155 31.77 -5.90 -15.64
N GLN A 156 32.93 -6.32 -16.18
CA GLN A 156 33.87 -7.19 -15.47
C GLN A 156 34.38 -6.53 -14.18
N LEU A 157 34.75 -5.25 -14.24
CA LEU A 157 35.14 -4.47 -13.07
C LEU A 157 34.02 -4.43 -12.02
N SER A 158 32.76 -4.25 -12.43
CA SER A 158 31.62 -4.27 -11.51
C SER A 158 31.48 -5.62 -10.82
N VAL A 159 31.53 -6.72 -11.58
CA VAL A 159 31.39 -8.08 -11.02
C VAL A 159 32.49 -8.36 -10.00
N TRP A 160 33.73 -8.01 -10.31
CA TRP A 160 34.84 -8.19 -9.36
C TRP A 160 34.72 -7.30 -8.11
N MET A 161 34.27 -6.05 -8.27
CA MET A 161 34.00 -5.17 -7.13
C MET A 161 32.86 -5.72 -6.27
N ASP A 162 31.79 -6.19 -6.88
CA ASP A 162 30.64 -6.76 -6.18
C ASP A 162 31.08 -8.03 -5.43
N GLN A 163 31.81 -8.95 -6.08
CA GLN A 163 32.39 -10.13 -5.44
C GLN A 163 33.31 -9.80 -4.25
N PHE A 164 34.06 -8.69 -4.34
CA PHE A 164 34.88 -8.23 -3.21
C PHE A 164 34.02 -7.85 -1.99
N TRP A 165 32.84 -7.26 -2.20
CA TRP A 165 31.92 -6.79 -1.15
C TRP A 165 30.80 -7.77 -0.76
N GLU A 166 30.42 -8.73 -1.61
CA GLU A 166 29.24 -9.59 -1.44
C GLU A 166 29.39 -10.62 -0.31
N PHE A 167 30.62 -10.87 0.17
CA PHE A 167 30.86 -11.67 1.37
C PHE A 167 31.01 -10.80 2.64
N GLU A 168 30.13 -9.82 2.84
CA GLU A 168 29.94 -9.08 4.10
C GLU A 168 28.60 -9.46 4.77
#